data_AF-A0A2D5TIM3-F1
#
_entry.id   AF-A0A2D5TIM3-F1
#
_cell.length_a   1.000
_cell.length_b   1.000
_cell.length_c   1.000
_cell.angle_alpha   90.00
_cell.angle_beta   90.00
_cell.angle_gamma   90.00
#
_symmetry.space_group_name_H-M   'P 1'
#
loop_
_entity.id
_entity.type
_entity.pdbx_description
1 polymer ?
#
loop_
_entity_poly.entity_id
_entity_poly.type
_entity_poly.pdbx_seq_one_letter_code
_entity_poly.pdbx_strand_id
1 'polypeptide(L)'
;MPYDVNIKRQPLSALFDLKGAQKVLEKWTKLTLPDMPNRFAENNGVFLCHIGPDHWLLRAPLNQEAALNAQLKPADAPADISVVRISDTQTFFRITGPDVAEVISIGCPMDVHETAFPLNGVSFSEFFTVKALILRN
;
A
#
# COMPACT_ATOMS: atom_id res chain seq x y z
N MET A 1 -0.30 -12.72 29.41
CA MET A 1 1.11 -12.66 28.97
C MET A 1 1.22 -11.46 28.05
N PRO A 2 2.24 -10.60 28.15
CA PRO A 2 2.44 -9.54 27.18
C PRO A 2 2.93 -10.17 25.86
N TYR A 3 2.35 -9.73 24.73
CA TYR A 3 2.88 -10.05 23.41
C TYR A 3 4.20 -9.30 23.19
N ASP A 4 5.21 -9.96 22.63
CA ASP A 4 6.47 -9.33 22.24
C ASP A 4 6.29 -8.67 20.86
N VAL A 5 5.75 -7.45 20.89
CA VAL A 5 5.58 -6.59 19.70
C VAL A 5 5.96 -5.14 19.99
N ASN A 6 6.52 -4.49 18.99
CA ASN A 6 6.74 -3.05 18.95
C ASN A 6 5.83 -2.41 17.90
N ILE A 7 5.09 -1.38 18.31
CA ILE A 7 4.19 -0.63 17.45
C ILE A 7 4.72 0.79 17.31
N LYS A 8 5.10 1.18 16.10
CA LYS A 8 5.63 2.51 15.81
C LYS A 8 4.83 3.20 14.73
N ARG A 9 4.22 4.35 15.08
CA ARG A 9 3.65 5.27 14.09
C ARG A 9 4.73 5.71 13.11
N GLN A 10 4.45 5.56 11.82
CA GLN A 10 5.33 6.00 10.75
C GLN A 10 5.14 7.50 10.47
N PRO A 11 6.17 8.18 9.94
CA PRO A 11 6.00 9.53 9.43
C PRO A 11 4.97 9.57 8.29
N LEU A 12 4.51 10.77 7.96
CA LEU A 12 3.67 11.01 6.79
C LEU A 12 4.30 10.39 5.54
N SER A 13 3.46 9.76 4.73
CA SER A 13 3.85 9.15 3.46
C SER A 13 3.18 9.92 2.33
N ALA A 14 3.87 10.06 1.21
CA ALA A 14 3.24 10.49 -0.03
C ALA A 14 2.33 9.38 -0.53
N LEU A 15 1.07 9.68 -0.85
CA LEU A 15 0.11 8.70 -1.36
C LEU A 15 -0.51 9.17 -2.66
N PHE A 16 -0.61 8.25 -3.62
CA PHE A 16 -1.34 8.47 -4.87
C PHE A 16 -2.30 7.30 -5.14
N ASP A 17 -3.57 7.62 -5.35
CA ASP A 17 -4.59 6.71 -5.83
C ASP A 17 -4.48 6.64 -7.35
N LEU A 18 -4.33 5.43 -7.89
CA LEU A 18 -4.12 5.17 -9.31
C LEU A 18 -5.19 4.21 -9.81
N LYS A 19 -5.92 4.58 -10.86
CA LYS A 19 -6.93 3.71 -11.50
C LYS A 19 -6.77 3.66 -13.00
N GLY A 20 -7.18 2.54 -13.61
CA GLY A 20 -7.19 2.34 -15.06
C GLY A 20 -6.56 1.02 -15.46
N ALA A 21 -6.58 0.69 -16.75
CA ALA A 21 -6.03 -0.58 -17.21
C ALA A 21 -4.51 -0.67 -16.96
N GLN A 22 -4.04 -1.80 -16.42
CA GLN A 22 -2.63 -2.04 -16.05
C GLN A 22 -1.63 -1.59 -17.13
N LYS A 23 -1.85 -1.97 -18.40
CA LYS A 23 -0.96 -1.64 -19.52
C LYS A 23 -0.83 -0.12 -19.76
N VAL A 24 -1.92 0.62 -19.57
CA VAL A 24 -1.93 2.08 -19.76
C VAL A 24 -1.22 2.74 -18.58
N LEU A 25 -1.48 2.25 -17.36
CA LEU A 25 -0.85 2.75 -16.14
C LEU A 25 0.67 2.51 -16.13
N GLU A 26 1.13 1.32 -16.52
CA GLU A 26 2.55 0.98 -16.66
C GLU A 26 3.24 1.94 -17.63
N LYS A 27 2.63 2.17 -18.80
CA LYS A 27 3.18 3.06 -19.83
C LYS A 27 3.25 4.52 -19.37
N TRP A 28 2.26 4.98 -18.61
CA TRP A 28 2.18 6.34 -18.12
C TRP A 28 3.12 6.60 -16.94
N THR A 29 3.00 5.78 -15.90
CA THR A 29 3.70 5.97 -14.63
C THR A 29 5.16 5.53 -14.69
N LYS A 30 5.50 4.61 -15.60
CA LYS A 30 6.82 3.95 -15.68
C LYS A 30 7.22 3.21 -14.39
N LEU A 31 6.23 2.84 -13.58
CA LEU A 31 6.44 2.05 -12.37
C LEU A 31 6.27 0.56 -12.67
N THR A 32 6.97 -0.27 -11.90
CA THR A 32 6.79 -1.71 -11.94
C THR A 32 5.52 -2.07 -11.18
N LEU A 33 4.50 -2.53 -11.89
CA LEU A 33 3.28 -3.03 -11.27
C LEU A 33 3.49 -4.46 -10.74
N PRO A 34 2.85 -4.81 -9.62
CA PRO A 34 2.86 -6.18 -9.13
C PRO A 34 2.14 -7.12 -10.12
N ASP A 35 2.59 -8.36 -10.16
CA ASP A 35 2.15 -9.42 -11.07
C ASP A 35 0.82 -10.06 -10.69
N MET A 36 0.43 -10.00 -9.41
CA MET A 36 -0.79 -10.61 -8.88
C MET A 36 -1.63 -9.63 -8.04
N PRO A 37 -2.96 -9.87 -7.93
CA PRO A 37 -3.82 -9.23 -6.94
C PRO A 37 -3.29 -9.36 -5.52
N ASN A 38 -3.56 -8.36 -4.69
CA ASN A 38 -3.19 -8.34 -3.27
C ASN A 38 -1.67 -8.51 -3.04
N ARG A 39 -0.88 -7.96 -3.95
CA ARG A 39 0.58 -7.89 -3.88
C ARG A 39 1.04 -6.45 -4.06
N PHE A 40 2.19 -6.12 -3.49
CA PHE A 40 2.88 -4.88 -3.80
C PHE A 40 4.22 -5.14 -4.48
N ALA A 41 4.62 -4.19 -5.31
CA ALA A 41 6.00 -4.05 -5.76
C ALA A 41 6.67 -2.93 -4.94
N GLU A 42 7.93 -3.10 -4.57
CA GLU A 42 8.71 -2.12 -3.81
C GLU A 42 9.97 -1.74 -4.57
N ASN A 43 10.28 -0.44 -4.62
CA ASN A 43 11.52 0.07 -5.18
C ASN A 43 11.91 1.37 -4.45
N ASN A 44 13.06 1.37 -3.77
CA ASN A 44 13.59 2.54 -3.06
C ASN A 44 12.58 3.19 -2.08
N GLY A 45 11.82 2.36 -1.38
CA GLY A 45 10.78 2.76 -0.44
C GLY A 45 9.46 3.18 -1.10
N VAL A 46 9.36 3.15 -2.43
CA VAL A 46 8.09 3.33 -3.16
C VAL A 46 7.39 1.99 -3.28
N PHE A 47 6.25 1.87 -2.61
CA PHE A 47 5.39 0.70 -2.64
C PHE A 47 4.23 0.96 -3.60
N LEU A 48 4.06 0.11 -4.60
CA LEU A 48 2.88 0.13 -5.47
C LEU A 48 1.99 -1.06 -5.13
N CYS A 49 0.91 -0.78 -4.42
CA CYS A 49 0.00 -1.77 -3.84
C CYS A 49 -1.17 -2.05 -4.78
N HIS A 50 -1.35 -3.30 -5.19
CA HIS A 50 -2.51 -3.71 -5.99
C HIS A 50 -3.69 -4.05 -5.07
N ILE A 51 -4.71 -3.19 -5.11
CA ILE A 51 -5.84 -3.18 -4.17
C ILE A 51 -7.19 -3.47 -4.85
N GLY A 52 -7.20 -3.59 -6.18
CA GLY A 52 -8.34 -4.03 -6.98
C GLY A 52 -7.94 -4.17 -8.45
N PRO A 53 -8.77 -4.80 -9.32
CA PRO A 53 -8.37 -5.21 -10.68
C PRO A 53 -7.75 -4.11 -11.54
N ASP A 54 -8.29 -2.88 -11.42
CA ASP A 54 -7.81 -1.68 -12.10
C ASP A 54 -7.50 -0.58 -11.07
N HIS A 55 -7.06 -0.94 -9.87
CA HIS A 55 -6.86 -0.02 -8.75
C HIS A 55 -5.57 -0.30 -7.97
N TRP A 56 -4.72 0.71 -7.90
CA TRP A 56 -3.46 0.68 -7.14
C TRP A 56 -3.37 1.87 -6.19
N LEU A 57 -2.66 1.64 -5.08
CA LEU A 57 -2.24 2.69 -4.16
C LEU A 57 -0.72 2.77 -4.17
N LEU A 58 -0.19 3.92 -4.57
CA LEU A 58 1.23 4.21 -4.43
C LEU A 58 1.48 4.84 -3.07
N ARG A 59 2.48 4.32 -2.35
CA ARG A 59 2.98 4.87 -1.10
C ARG A 59 4.48 5.09 -1.19
N ALA A 60 4.94 6.28 -0.81
CA ALA A 60 6.35 6.61 -0.80
C ALA A 60 6.72 7.49 0.42
N PRO A 61 8.02 7.61 0.73
CA PRO A 61 8.51 8.63 1.65
C PRO A 61 8.08 10.04 1.19
N LEU A 62 7.72 10.91 2.15
CA LEU A 62 7.21 12.26 1.85
C LEU A 62 8.19 13.12 1.03
N ASN A 63 9.50 12.94 1.21
CA ASN A 63 10.52 13.67 0.45
C ASN A 63 10.52 13.32 -1.06
N GLN A 64 9.88 12.23 -1.47
CA GLN A 64 9.71 11.85 -2.87
C GLN A 64 8.41 12.39 -3.50
N GLU A 65 7.52 13.02 -2.72
CA GLU A 65 6.20 13.46 -3.21
C GLU A 65 6.29 14.39 -4.41
N ALA A 66 7.15 15.41 -4.35
CA ALA A 66 7.30 16.38 -5.43
C ALA A 66 7.80 15.74 -6.73
N ALA A 67 8.76 14.81 -6.62
CA ALA A 67 9.29 14.07 -7.77
C ALA A 67 8.23 13.15 -8.37
N LEU A 68 7.50 12.41 -7.53
CA LEU A 68 6.40 11.55 -7.96
C LEU A 68 5.26 12.36 -8.60
N ASN A 69 4.91 13.51 -8.04
CA ASN A 69 3.88 14.38 -8.62
C ASN A 69 4.29 14.88 -10.02
N ALA A 70 5.58 15.25 -10.21
CA ALA A 70 6.11 15.65 -11.50
C ALA A 70 6.21 14.49 -12.51
N GLN A 71 6.46 13.26 -12.02
CA GLN A 71 6.52 12.05 -12.85
C GLN A 71 5.12 11.59 -13.29
N LEU A 72 4.19 11.51 -12.33
CA LEU A 72 2.84 10.98 -12.55
C LEU A 72 1.90 11.97 -13.24
N LYS A 73 2.22 13.27 -13.19
CA LYS A 73 1.46 14.38 -13.79
C LYS A 73 -0.06 14.21 -13.65
N PRO A 74 -0.60 14.22 -12.41
CA PRO A 74 -2.01 13.94 -12.18
C PRO A 74 -2.98 14.81 -13.00
N ALA A 75 -2.62 16.08 -13.24
CA ALA A 75 -3.42 17.03 -14.01
C ALA A 75 -3.47 16.73 -15.52
N ASP A 76 -2.50 15.98 -16.04
CA ASP A 76 -2.37 15.65 -17.47
C ASP A 76 -2.78 14.20 -17.77
N ALA A 77 -3.35 13.49 -16.79
CA ALA A 77 -3.73 12.10 -16.93
C ALA A 77 -4.75 11.92 -18.08
N PRO A 78 -4.52 10.97 -19.02
CA PRO A 78 -5.47 10.69 -20.09
C PRO A 78 -6.78 10.12 -19.54
N ALA A 79 -7.85 10.20 -20.33
CA ALA A 79 -9.21 9.80 -19.91
C ALA A 79 -9.33 8.34 -19.42
N ASP A 80 -8.43 7.46 -19.85
CA ASP A 80 -8.44 6.03 -19.52
C ASP A 80 -7.80 5.71 -18.16
N ILE A 81 -7.18 6.70 -17.50
CA ILE A 81 -6.59 6.53 -16.16
C ILE A 81 -6.99 7.68 -15.23
N SER A 82 -6.91 7.42 -13.93
CA SER A 82 -7.04 8.45 -12.90
C SER A 82 -5.85 8.38 -11.96
N VAL A 83 -5.31 9.55 -11.63
CA VAL A 83 -4.19 9.71 -10.70
C VAL A 83 -4.58 10.82 -9.73
N VAL A 84 -4.66 10.52 -8.44
CA VAL A 84 -5.05 11.49 -7.42
C VAL A 84 -4.10 11.42 -6.24
N ARG A 85 -3.51 12.56 -5.86
CA ARG A 85 -2.70 12.66 -4.64
C ARG A 85 -3.62 12.67 -3.41
N ILE A 86 -3.38 11.76 -2.47
CA ILE A 86 -4.20 11.52 -1.28
C ILE A 86 -3.36 11.35 -0.01
N SER A 87 -2.19 11.99 0.07
CA SER A 87 -1.22 11.84 1.16
C SER A 87 -1.79 12.07 2.57
N ASP A 88 -2.81 12.90 2.70
CA ASP A 88 -3.45 13.25 3.98
C ASP A 88 -4.52 12.25 4.44
N THR A 89 -4.77 11.18 3.67
CA THR A 89 -5.90 10.26 3.92
C THR A 89 -5.60 9.09 4.85
N GLN A 90 -4.33 8.74 5.06
CA GLN A 90 -3.96 7.56 5.86
C GLN A 90 -2.80 7.84 6.81
N THR A 91 -2.82 7.17 7.95
CA THR A 91 -1.69 7.09 8.89
C THR A 91 -1.22 5.65 8.97
N PHE A 92 0.10 5.44 8.80
CA PHE A 92 0.69 4.11 8.84
C PHE A 92 1.29 3.81 10.21
N PHE A 93 1.13 2.57 10.64
CA PHE A 93 1.79 2.00 11.80
C PHE A 93 2.63 0.82 11.34
N ARG A 94 3.84 0.68 11.88
CA ARG A 94 4.67 -0.51 11.70
C ARG A 94 4.58 -1.32 12.98
N ILE A 95 4.28 -2.61 12.83
CA ILE A 95 4.21 -3.57 13.91
C ILE A 95 5.31 -4.61 13.65
N THR A 96 6.18 -4.84 14.61
CA THR A 96 7.36 -5.74 14.46
C THR A 96 7.57 -6.54 15.74
N GLY A 97 8.03 -7.78 15.63
CA GLY A 97 8.24 -8.68 16.77
C GLY A 97 7.96 -10.13 16.37
N PRO A 98 8.26 -11.11 17.24
CA PRO A 98 7.88 -12.50 17.01
C PRO A 98 6.37 -12.71 17.02
N ASP A 99 5.63 -11.98 17.87
CA ASP A 99 4.19 -12.22 18.11
C ASP A 99 3.26 -11.35 17.23
N VAL A 100 3.74 -10.88 16.07
CA VAL A 100 2.98 -9.95 15.21
C VAL A 100 1.75 -10.61 14.62
N ALA A 101 1.86 -11.87 14.21
CA ALA A 101 0.74 -12.59 13.60
C ALA A 101 -0.42 -12.76 14.60
N GLU A 102 -0.11 -13.06 15.85
CA GLU A 102 -1.04 -13.18 16.97
C GLU A 102 -1.74 -11.84 17.22
N VAL A 103 -0.99 -10.74 17.30
CA VAL A 103 -1.59 -9.40 17.51
C VAL A 103 -2.46 -8.97 16.34
N ILE A 104 -2.02 -9.22 15.10
CA ILE A 104 -2.80 -8.86 13.92
C ILE A 104 -4.09 -9.69 13.85
N SER A 105 -4.03 -11.00 14.09
CA SER A 105 -5.21 -11.89 14.05
C SER A 105 -6.29 -11.56 15.09
N ILE A 106 -5.94 -10.87 16.19
CA ILE A 106 -6.93 -10.36 17.14
C ILE A 106 -7.77 -9.23 16.52
N GLY A 107 -7.13 -8.35 15.75
CA GLY A 107 -7.76 -7.15 15.21
C GLY A 107 -8.27 -7.29 13.79
N CYS A 108 -7.75 -8.24 13.01
CA CYS A 108 -8.00 -8.40 11.59
C CYS A 108 -8.62 -9.77 11.29
N PRO A 109 -9.79 -9.84 10.63
CA PRO A 109 -10.44 -11.10 10.30
C PRO A 109 -9.80 -11.83 9.11
N MET A 110 -8.90 -11.16 8.38
CA MET A 110 -8.19 -11.76 7.25
C MET A 110 -7.19 -12.81 7.76
N ASP A 111 -7.08 -13.93 7.05
CA ASP A 111 -6.03 -14.92 7.32
C ASP A 111 -4.65 -14.30 7.03
N VAL A 112 -3.85 -14.12 8.08
CA VAL A 112 -2.50 -13.53 8.02
C VAL A 112 -1.40 -14.60 8.06
N HIS A 113 -1.77 -15.88 8.00
CA HIS A 113 -0.80 -16.96 7.86
C HIS A 113 0.00 -16.79 6.56
N GLU A 114 1.29 -17.16 6.58
CA GLU A 114 2.24 -16.95 5.47
C GLU A 114 1.78 -17.51 4.12
N THR A 115 1.03 -18.60 4.15
CA THR A 115 0.49 -19.24 2.95
C THR A 115 -0.62 -18.44 2.30
N ALA A 116 -1.44 -17.73 3.09
CA ALA A 116 -2.54 -16.91 2.60
C ALA A 116 -2.09 -15.46 2.34
N PHE A 117 -1.27 -14.91 3.25
CA PHE A 117 -0.75 -13.55 3.22
C PHE A 117 0.79 -13.56 3.30
N PRO A 118 1.46 -13.82 2.16
CA PRO A 118 2.92 -13.96 2.12
C PRO A 118 3.62 -12.60 2.29
N LEU A 119 4.94 -12.65 2.41
CA LEU A 119 5.78 -11.46 2.29
C LEU A 119 5.53 -10.81 0.93
N ASN A 120 5.21 -9.51 0.92
CA ASN A 120 4.65 -8.70 -0.18
C ASN A 120 3.12 -8.66 -0.29
N GLY A 121 2.40 -9.32 0.62
CA GLY A 121 0.95 -9.25 0.72
C GLY A 121 0.48 -7.82 1.03
N VAL A 122 -0.57 -7.39 0.33
CA VAL A 122 -1.29 -6.16 0.65
C VAL A 122 -2.78 -6.37 0.44
N SER A 123 -3.61 -5.90 1.35
CA SER A 123 -5.07 -5.95 1.18
C SER A 123 -5.75 -4.93 2.08
N PHE A 124 -6.89 -4.42 1.64
CA PHE A 124 -7.81 -3.75 2.56
C PHE A 124 -8.57 -4.80 3.37
N SER A 125 -8.58 -4.60 4.68
CA SER A 125 -9.40 -5.37 5.61
C SER A 125 -9.92 -4.40 6.69
N GLU A 126 -10.30 -4.94 7.83
CA GLU A 126 -10.53 -4.19 9.05
C GLU A 126 -9.44 -4.48 10.07
N PHE A 127 -9.16 -3.50 10.93
CA PHE A 127 -8.35 -3.66 12.11
C PHE A 127 -9.09 -3.02 13.28
N PHE A 128 -9.54 -3.82 14.24
CA PHE A 128 -10.45 -3.40 15.31
C PHE A 128 -11.65 -2.59 14.79
N THR A 129 -12.38 -3.15 13.82
CA THR A 129 -13.60 -2.58 13.19
C THR A 129 -13.39 -1.32 12.36
N VAL A 130 -12.13 -0.87 12.18
CA VAL A 130 -11.78 0.27 11.33
C VAL A 130 -11.18 -0.26 10.03
N LYS A 131 -11.62 0.27 8.88
CA LYS A 131 -11.02 -0.08 7.59
C LYS A 131 -9.52 0.26 7.60
N ALA A 132 -8.69 -0.72 7.28
CA ALA A 132 -7.24 -0.59 7.28
C ALA A 132 -6.62 -1.23 6.03
N LEU A 133 -5.55 -0.63 5.52
CA LEU A 133 -4.69 -1.26 4.54
C LEU A 133 -3.62 -2.06 5.31
N ILE A 134 -3.64 -3.38 5.16
CA ILE A 134 -2.66 -4.27 5.78
C ILE A 134 -1.58 -4.57 4.74
N LEU A 135 -0.31 -4.35 5.10
CA LEU A 135 0.85 -4.69 4.27
C LEU A 135 1.82 -5.56 5.08
N ARG A 136 2.37 -6.60 4.45
CA ARG A 136 3.44 -7.44 5.02
C ARG A 136 4.74 -7.24 4.26
N ASN A 137 5.72 -6.61 4.89
CA ASN A 137 7.03 -6.29 4.31
C ASN A 137 8.20 -6.71 5.19
#